data_AF-A0A7C6VW47-F1
#
_entry.id   AF-A0A7C6VW47-F1
#
_cell.length_a   1.000
_cell.length_b   1.000
_cell.length_c   1.000
_cell.angle_alpha   90.00
_cell.angle_beta   90.00
_cell.angle_gamma   90.00
#
_symmetry.space_group_name_H-M   'P 1'
#
loop_
_entity.id
_entity.type
_entity.pdbx_description
1 polymer ?
#
loop_
_entity_poly.entity_id
_entity_poly.type
_entity_poly.pdbx_seq_one_letter_code
_entity_poly.pdbx_strand_id
1 'polypeptide(L)'
;MTQALDKLMTDIKEKYNYDDNFVSLLRKIIVGMILHYGEDKKDIIFDALLNTPIIKCKSGETIYDVLVKYGHYSDTEEGLVKAEDLKRASGVCSLDYAISYNEETQEYNIDNVDKMVVLSNYIDTEKRPSIIIHELGHLVKQYINNSFIKSNKLYIRSGLAESEIELSFDNGKVKKKLISEKGVGAEEGTNTYDEIKIMRSIFDKEYKSGTYAGVLCCANMLYDNLLLEKDIRDTQFYGNKIEFISAYDEICESQSYEKVEKKIDEIYELDLLAFSQIFDKEKLKETHTLINMKLDELIPELKKYYDKIQITK
;
A
#
# COMPACT_ATOMS: atom_id res chain seq x y z
N MET A 1 -14.71 10.61 -20.32
CA MET A 1 -14.63 10.44 -18.86
C MET A 1 -16.01 10.23 -18.22
N THR A 2 -16.96 11.16 -18.33
CA THR A 2 -18.23 11.14 -17.58
C THR A 2 -19.09 9.88 -17.79
N GLN A 3 -19.35 9.45 -19.03
CA GLN A 3 -20.18 8.27 -19.32
C GLN A 3 -19.60 6.96 -18.75
N ALA A 4 -18.28 6.75 -18.88
CA ALA A 4 -17.62 5.55 -18.37
C ALA A 4 -17.62 5.52 -16.84
N LEU A 5 -17.40 6.67 -16.19
CA LEU A 5 -17.51 6.80 -14.74
C LEU A 5 -18.95 6.56 -14.26
N ASP A 6 -19.96 7.10 -14.96
CA ASP A 6 -21.37 6.88 -14.62
C ASP A 6 -21.76 5.40 -14.69
N LYS A 7 -21.28 4.70 -15.73
CA LYS A 7 -21.44 3.26 -15.87
C LYS A 7 -20.77 2.51 -14.71
N LEU A 8 -19.50 2.81 -14.41
CA LEU A 8 -18.79 2.20 -13.28
C LEU A 8 -19.56 2.38 -11.96
N MET A 9 -20.03 3.60 -11.67
CA MET A 9 -20.77 3.89 -10.43
C MET A 9 -22.08 3.11 -10.33
N THR A 10 -22.75 2.89 -11.45
CA THR A 10 -23.95 2.05 -11.53
C THR A 10 -23.59 0.58 -11.28
N ASP A 11 -22.58 0.08 -11.99
CA ASP A 11 -22.14 -1.32 -11.91
C ASP A 11 -21.69 -1.69 -10.48
N ILE A 12 -20.87 -0.86 -9.81
CA ILE A 12 -20.41 -1.16 -8.43
C ILE A 12 -21.52 -1.01 -7.40
N LYS A 13 -22.47 -0.08 -7.62
CA LYS A 13 -23.64 0.10 -6.75
C LYS A 13 -24.48 -1.16 -6.75
N GLU A 14 -24.78 -1.69 -7.93
CA GLU A 14 -25.61 -2.89 -8.09
C GLU A 14 -24.86 -4.15 -7.63
N LYS A 15 -23.60 -4.31 -8.05
CA LYS A 15 -22.79 -5.50 -7.74
C LYS A 15 -22.54 -5.68 -6.25
N TYR A 16 -22.27 -4.59 -5.51
CA TYR A 16 -21.89 -4.64 -4.10
C TYR A 16 -22.96 -4.06 -3.16
N ASN A 17 -24.12 -3.63 -3.70
CA ASN A 17 -25.23 -3.05 -2.94
C ASN A 17 -24.81 -1.84 -2.08
N TYR A 18 -24.08 -0.91 -2.67
CA TYR A 18 -23.63 0.31 -1.99
C TYR A 18 -24.74 1.37 -1.90
N ASP A 19 -24.77 2.10 -0.78
CA ASP A 19 -25.66 3.24 -0.61
C ASP A 19 -25.22 4.45 -1.47
N ASP A 20 -26.17 5.33 -1.79
CA ASP A 20 -25.93 6.48 -2.67
C ASP A 20 -24.87 7.46 -2.15
N ASN A 21 -24.79 7.62 -0.83
CA ASN A 21 -23.79 8.51 -0.22
C ASN A 21 -22.38 7.96 -0.42
N PHE A 22 -22.21 6.64 -0.25
CA PHE A 22 -20.94 5.98 -0.47
C PHE A 22 -20.54 5.98 -1.95
N VAL A 23 -21.48 5.70 -2.87
CA VAL A 23 -21.24 5.81 -4.31
C VAL A 23 -20.85 7.24 -4.71
N SER A 24 -21.52 8.25 -4.16
CA SER A 24 -21.16 9.65 -4.41
C SER A 24 -19.78 10.01 -3.86
N LEU A 25 -19.36 9.43 -2.74
CA LEU A 25 -18.02 9.62 -2.18
C LEU A 25 -16.97 8.96 -3.07
N LEU A 26 -17.18 7.70 -3.46
CA LEU A 26 -16.28 6.97 -4.35
C LEU A 26 -16.09 7.69 -5.69
N ARG A 27 -17.17 8.23 -6.27
CA ARG A 27 -17.09 9.04 -7.50
C ARG A 27 -16.08 10.19 -7.37
N LYS A 28 -16.11 10.93 -6.25
CA LYS A 28 -15.19 12.05 -6.01
C LYS A 28 -13.75 11.56 -5.86
N ILE A 29 -13.56 10.46 -5.13
CA ILE A 29 -12.24 9.84 -4.92
C ILE A 29 -11.64 9.38 -6.24
N ILE A 30 -12.42 8.68 -7.08
CA ILE A 30 -11.96 8.17 -8.39
C ILE A 30 -11.54 9.31 -9.31
N VAL A 31 -12.31 10.40 -9.34
CA VAL A 31 -11.91 11.60 -10.10
C VAL A 31 -10.58 12.14 -9.59
N GLY A 32 -10.40 12.24 -8.27
CA GLY A 32 -9.13 12.65 -7.67
C GLY A 32 -7.96 11.72 -8.03
N MET A 33 -8.17 10.40 -7.99
CA MET A 33 -7.17 9.41 -8.35
C MET A 33 -6.77 9.53 -9.84
N ILE A 34 -7.72 9.72 -10.76
CA ILE A 34 -7.41 9.91 -12.18
C ILE A 34 -6.65 11.22 -12.41
N LEU A 35 -7.06 12.31 -11.75
CA LEU A 35 -6.37 13.60 -11.84
C LEU A 35 -4.93 13.52 -11.30
N HIS A 36 -4.71 12.72 -10.26
CA HIS A 36 -3.41 12.57 -9.61
C HIS A 36 -2.49 11.58 -10.35
N TYR A 37 -2.98 10.37 -10.63
CA TYR A 37 -2.18 9.30 -11.25
C TYR A 37 -2.05 9.41 -12.77
N GLY A 38 -2.98 10.09 -13.44
CA GLY A 38 -3.00 10.24 -14.89
C GLY A 38 -4.09 9.41 -15.57
N GLU A 39 -4.52 9.88 -16.74
CA GLU A 39 -5.56 9.21 -17.54
C GLU A 39 -5.10 7.86 -18.12
N ASP A 40 -3.80 7.65 -18.26
CA ASP A 40 -3.20 6.36 -18.64
C ASP A 40 -3.45 5.26 -17.60
N LYS A 41 -3.77 5.62 -16.34
CA LYS A 41 -4.09 4.69 -15.26
C LYS A 41 -5.61 4.49 -15.05
N LYS A 42 -6.47 5.18 -15.80
CA LYS A 42 -7.93 5.14 -15.60
C LYS A 42 -8.50 3.73 -15.66
N ASP A 43 -8.10 2.94 -16.65
CA ASP A 43 -8.70 1.62 -16.86
C ASP A 43 -8.30 0.67 -15.72
N ILE A 44 -7.06 0.76 -15.22
CA ILE A 44 -6.60 0.04 -14.02
C ILE A 44 -7.44 0.43 -12.80
N ILE A 45 -7.67 1.73 -12.59
CA ILE A 45 -8.50 2.23 -11.47
C ILE A 45 -9.92 1.66 -11.57
N PHE A 46 -10.51 1.66 -12.76
CA PHE A 46 -11.88 1.19 -13.00
C PHE A 46 -11.99 -0.31 -12.78
N ASP A 47 -11.08 -1.09 -13.35
CA ASP A 47 -11.09 -2.55 -13.24
C ASP A 47 -10.82 -3.00 -11.81
N ALA A 48 -9.93 -2.32 -11.08
CA ALA A 48 -9.65 -2.61 -9.68
C ALA A 48 -10.90 -2.43 -8.81
N LEU A 49 -11.65 -1.35 -9.01
CA LEU A 49 -12.88 -1.05 -8.26
C LEU A 49 -14.06 -1.92 -8.67
N LEU A 50 -14.17 -2.27 -9.96
CA LEU A 50 -15.24 -3.14 -10.44
C LEU A 50 -15.09 -4.57 -9.90
N ASN A 51 -13.87 -5.00 -9.61
CA ASN A 51 -13.55 -6.38 -9.24
C ASN A 51 -13.19 -6.58 -7.77
N THR A 52 -13.19 -5.53 -6.94
CA THR A 52 -12.83 -5.61 -5.52
C THR A 52 -13.93 -5.04 -4.63
N PRO A 53 -14.57 -5.84 -3.76
CA PRO A 53 -15.49 -5.32 -2.76
C PRO A 53 -14.77 -4.47 -1.70
N ILE A 54 -15.36 -3.33 -1.39
CA ILE A 54 -15.13 -2.55 -0.18
C ILE A 54 -16.16 -2.94 0.89
N ILE A 55 -15.70 -3.51 2.00
CA ILE A 55 -16.51 -4.02 3.10
C ILE A 55 -16.36 -3.07 4.30
N LYS A 56 -17.48 -2.64 4.87
CA LYS A 56 -17.50 -1.86 6.11
C LYS A 56 -17.73 -2.82 7.28
N CYS A 57 -16.86 -2.78 8.29
CA CYS A 57 -17.05 -3.54 9.53
C CYS A 57 -18.40 -3.21 10.15
N LYS A 58 -19.02 -4.18 10.82
CA LYS A 58 -20.23 -3.96 11.63
C LYS A 58 -19.87 -3.37 12.99
N SER A 59 -20.88 -2.91 13.74
CA SER A 59 -20.69 -2.48 15.12
C SER A 59 -20.10 -3.62 15.96
N GLY A 60 -18.98 -3.36 16.65
CA GLY A 60 -18.29 -4.37 17.46
C GLY A 60 -17.37 -5.33 16.67
N GLU A 61 -17.30 -5.21 15.35
CA GLU A 61 -16.43 -6.00 14.48
C GLU A 61 -15.16 -5.19 14.15
N THR A 62 -14.00 -5.82 14.24
CA THR A 62 -12.71 -5.24 13.81
C THR A 62 -12.36 -5.68 12.39
N ILE A 63 -11.34 -5.07 11.78
CA ILE A 63 -10.85 -5.51 10.47
C ILE A 63 -10.32 -6.95 10.55
N TYR A 64 -9.58 -7.28 11.62
CA TYR A 64 -9.13 -8.65 11.89
C TYR A 64 -10.30 -9.66 11.83
N ASP A 65 -11.42 -9.37 12.49
CA ASP A 65 -12.58 -10.27 12.51
C ASP A 65 -13.16 -10.51 11.11
N VAL A 66 -13.22 -9.45 10.29
CA VAL A 66 -13.65 -9.55 8.89
C VAL A 66 -12.67 -10.41 8.08
N LEU A 67 -11.38 -10.15 8.15
CA LEU A 67 -10.39 -10.89 7.36
C LEU A 67 -10.37 -12.38 7.70
N VAL A 68 -10.42 -12.73 9.00
CA VAL A 68 -10.52 -14.13 9.44
C VAL A 68 -11.81 -14.78 8.91
N LYS A 69 -12.94 -14.08 8.99
CA LYS A 69 -14.24 -14.59 8.51
C LYS A 69 -14.22 -14.88 7.00
N TYR A 70 -13.53 -14.08 6.21
CA TYR A 70 -13.42 -14.27 4.77
C TYR A 70 -12.21 -15.13 4.35
N GLY A 71 -11.40 -15.61 5.30
CA GLY A 71 -10.23 -16.46 5.01
C GLY A 71 -9.01 -15.70 4.49
N HIS A 72 -8.98 -14.37 4.65
CA HIS A 72 -7.90 -13.48 4.24
C HIS A 72 -6.81 -13.26 5.30
N TYR A 73 -6.96 -13.90 6.47
CA TYR A 73 -5.96 -13.87 7.52
C TYR A 73 -6.00 -15.16 8.34
N SER A 74 -4.82 -15.67 8.67
CA SER A 74 -4.62 -16.78 9.61
C SER A 74 -3.65 -16.39 10.72
N ASP A 75 -3.88 -16.87 11.95
CA ASP A 75 -3.01 -16.58 13.11
C ASP A 75 -1.57 -17.12 12.97
N THR A 76 -1.29 -17.84 11.89
CA THR A 76 0.05 -18.32 11.50
C THR A 76 0.78 -17.40 10.53
N GLU A 77 0.18 -16.27 10.12
CA GLU A 77 0.81 -15.35 9.19
C GLU A 77 1.99 -14.60 9.82
N GLU A 78 3.12 -14.70 9.13
CA GLU A 78 4.36 -14.00 9.40
C GLU A 78 4.42 -12.78 8.46
N GLY A 79 4.75 -11.60 8.98
CA GLY A 79 4.77 -10.32 8.25
C GLY A 79 4.97 -9.12 9.18
N LEU A 80 5.23 -7.92 8.65
CA LEU A 80 5.40 -6.70 9.47
C LEU A 80 4.11 -6.30 10.19
N VAL A 81 2.96 -6.43 9.54
CA VAL A 81 1.64 -6.15 10.12
C VAL A 81 1.17 -7.37 10.93
N LYS A 82 0.81 -7.17 12.20
CA LYS A 82 0.35 -8.22 13.11
C LYS A 82 -1.16 -8.16 13.34
N ALA A 83 -1.72 -9.24 13.90
CA ALA A 83 -3.14 -9.30 14.29
C ALA A 83 -3.57 -8.12 15.18
N GLU A 84 -2.72 -7.69 16.11
CA GLU A 84 -3.03 -6.54 16.98
C GLU A 84 -3.07 -5.21 16.21
N ASP A 85 -2.31 -5.09 15.11
CA ASP A 85 -2.40 -3.94 14.21
C ASP A 85 -3.73 -3.95 13.46
N LEU A 86 -4.17 -5.11 12.96
CA LEU A 86 -5.44 -5.27 12.25
C LEU A 86 -6.65 -4.99 13.16
N LYS A 87 -6.58 -5.30 14.44
CA LYS A 87 -7.67 -5.01 15.40
C LYS A 87 -7.89 -3.52 15.61
N ARG A 88 -6.86 -2.69 15.43
CA ARG A 88 -6.90 -1.22 15.59
C ARG A 88 -6.86 -0.44 14.27
N ALA A 89 -6.68 -1.13 13.15
CA ALA A 89 -6.57 -0.52 11.84
C ALA A 89 -7.87 0.19 11.43
N SER A 90 -7.72 1.28 10.67
CA SER A 90 -8.85 2.04 10.14
C SER A 90 -9.28 1.55 8.76
N GLY A 91 -8.34 1.03 7.98
CA GLY A 91 -8.56 0.40 6.68
C GLY A 91 -7.52 -0.70 6.45
N VAL A 92 -7.80 -1.60 5.51
CA VAL A 92 -6.81 -2.51 4.91
C VAL A 92 -7.26 -2.90 3.50
N CYS A 93 -6.33 -2.91 2.56
CA CYS A 93 -6.44 -3.63 1.29
C CYS A 93 -5.80 -5.02 1.44
N SER A 94 -6.60 -6.09 1.39
CA SER A 94 -6.15 -7.47 1.58
C SER A 94 -6.31 -8.30 0.32
N LEU A 95 -5.31 -9.14 0.05
CA LEU A 95 -5.28 -10.08 -1.06
C LEU A 95 -5.02 -11.48 -0.51
N ASP A 96 -5.83 -12.47 -0.91
CA ASP A 96 -5.53 -13.89 -0.69
C ASP A 96 -5.28 -14.60 -2.02
N TYR A 97 -4.33 -15.53 -1.98
CA TYR A 97 -3.89 -16.32 -3.13
C TYR A 97 -4.33 -17.76 -2.92
N ALA A 98 -5.32 -18.20 -3.69
CA ALA A 98 -5.69 -19.61 -3.76
C ALA A 98 -4.64 -20.34 -4.61
N ILE A 99 -3.95 -21.30 -4.00
CA ILE A 99 -2.83 -22.02 -4.64
C ILE A 99 -3.12 -23.52 -4.62
N SER A 100 -3.03 -24.13 -5.79
CA SER A 100 -3.05 -25.59 -5.96
C SER A 100 -1.64 -26.14 -6.19
N TYR A 101 -1.46 -27.43 -5.89
CA TYR A 101 -0.25 -28.18 -6.21
C TYR A 101 -0.62 -29.35 -7.11
N ASN A 102 0.05 -29.46 -8.26
CA ASN A 102 -0.09 -30.58 -9.18
C ASN A 102 0.95 -31.65 -8.81
N GLU A 103 0.50 -32.79 -8.28
CA GLU A 103 1.39 -33.89 -7.89
C GLU A 103 2.10 -34.56 -9.08
N GLU A 104 1.49 -34.57 -10.27
CA GLU A 104 2.07 -35.19 -11.47
C GLU A 104 3.22 -34.36 -12.04
N THR A 105 3.06 -33.04 -12.11
CA THR A 105 4.09 -32.13 -12.63
C THR A 105 5.01 -31.57 -11.54
N GLN A 106 4.64 -31.73 -10.27
CA GLN A 106 5.30 -31.15 -9.10
C GLN A 106 5.36 -29.62 -9.12
N GLU A 107 4.30 -28.98 -9.63
CA GLU A 107 4.23 -27.53 -9.81
C GLU A 107 3.08 -26.92 -9.01
N TYR A 108 3.30 -25.70 -8.52
CA TYR A 108 2.27 -24.88 -7.87
C TYR A 108 1.64 -23.92 -8.88
N ASN A 109 0.34 -23.69 -8.75
CA ASN A 109 -0.41 -22.75 -9.59
C ASN A 109 -1.24 -21.79 -8.74
N ILE A 110 -1.33 -20.53 -9.18
CA ILE A 110 -2.26 -19.55 -8.60
C ILE A 110 -3.60 -19.74 -9.31
N ASP A 111 -4.60 -20.27 -8.61
CA ASP A 111 -5.92 -20.54 -9.16
C ASP A 111 -6.78 -19.26 -9.19
N ASN A 112 -6.67 -18.46 -8.14
CA ASN A 112 -7.41 -17.22 -7.97
C ASN A 112 -6.66 -16.25 -7.04
N VAL A 113 -6.91 -14.95 -7.22
CA VAL A 113 -6.48 -13.89 -6.30
C VAL A 113 -7.72 -13.16 -5.81
N ASP A 114 -8.19 -13.51 -4.62
CA ASP A 114 -9.30 -12.81 -3.98
C ASP A 114 -8.80 -11.50 -3.39
N LYS A 115 -9.59 -10.42 -3.52
CA LYS A 115 -9.20 -9.07 -3.12
C LYS A 115 -10.35 -8.43 -2.36
N MET A 116 -10.04 -7.70 -1.30
CA MET A 116 -11.03 -6.87 -0.63
C MET A 116 -10.38 -5.65 0.02
N VAL A 117 -11.16 -4.58 0.12
CA VAL A 117 -10.83 -3.46 1.00
C VAL A 117 -11.76 -3.53 2.20
N VAL A 118 -11.22 -3.51 3.41
CA VAL A 118 -12.00 -3.51 4.63
C VAL A 118 -11.83 -2.18 5.34
N LEU A 119 -12.93 -1.58 5.78
CA LEU A 119 -12.95 -0.29 6.46
C LEU A 119 -13.56 -0.45 7.85
N SER A 120 -12.90 0.09 8.86
CA SER A 120 -13.40 0.14 10.22
C SER A 120 -14.72 0.93 10.30
N ASN A 121 -15.57 0.57 11.26
CA ASN A 121 -16.83 1.28 11.51
C ASN A 121 -16.68 2.48 12.47
N TYR A 122 -15.50 2.63 13.10
CA TYR A 122 -15.21 3.68 14.08
C TYR A 122 -14.68 4.98 13.44
N ILE A 123 -14.73 5.08 12.11
CA ILE A 123 -14.11 6.18 11.40
C ILE A 123 -14.97 7.44 11.52
N ASP A 124 -14.36 8.50 12.04
CA ASP A 124 -14.88 9.86 11.98
C ASP A 124 -15.25 10.20 10.53
N THR A 125 -16.47 10.69 10.32
CA THR A 125 -16.98 11.07 8.99
C THR A 125 -16.03 12.00 8.23
N GLU A 126 -15.26 12.83 8.94
CA GLU A 126 -14.31 13.76 8.34
C GLU A 126 -13.03 13.09 7.82
N LYS A 127 -12.56 12.03 8.50
CA LYS A 127 -11.36 11.26 8.10
C LYS A 127 -11.65 10.12 7.13
N ARG A 128 -12.94 9.79 6.97
CA ARG A 128 -13.40 8.69 6.13
C ARG A 128 -12.89 8.74 4.67
N PRO A 129 -12.87 9.90 3.99
CA PRO A 129 -12.36 9.95 2.62
C PRO A 129 -10.89 9.58 2.51
N SER A 130 -10.06 10.00 3.47
CA SER A 130 -8.61 9.81 3.40
C SER A 130 -8.23 8.34 3.57
N ILE A 131 -8.86 7.63 4.51
CA ILE A 131 -8.67 6.19 4.69
C ILE A 131 -9.10 5.43 3.43
N ILE A 132 -10.24 5.79 2.81
CA ILE A 132 -10.68 5.14 1.56
C ILE A 132 -9.66 5.41 0.45
N ILE A 133 -9.17 6.64 0.30
CA ILE A 133 -8.15 6.98 -0.69
C ILE A 133 -6.88 6.14 -0.47
N HIS A 134 -6.45 6.01 0.79
CA HIS A 134 -5.27 5.23 1.16
C HIS A 134 -5.40 3.77 0.72
N GLU A 135 -6.47 3.09 1.12
CA GLU A 135 -6.66 1.67 0.77
C GLU A 135 -6.90 1.45 -0.73
N LEU A 136 -7.61 2.39 -1.38
CA LEU A 136 -7.77 2.33 -2.83
C LEU A 136 -6.46 2.58 -3.57
N GLY A 137 -5.56 3.40 -3.01
CA GLY A 137 -4.20 3.59 -3.49
C GLY A 137 -3.44 2.28 -3.58
N HIS A 138 -3.40 1.52 -2.48
CA HIS A 138 -2.81 0.17 -2.48
C HIS A 138 -3.47 -0.74 -3.50
N LEU A 139 -4.81 -0.78 -3.52
CA LEU A 139 -5.56 -1.62 -4.45
C LEU A 139 -5.18 -1.37 -5.91
N VAL A 140 -5.16 -0.12 -6.37
CA VAL A 140 -4.92 0.18 -7.79
C VAL A 140 -3.47 -0.05 -8.19
N LYS A 141 -2.51 0.23 -7.30
CA LYS A 141 -1.08 0.02 -7.54
C LYS A 141 -0.77 -1.49 -7.68
N GLN A 142 -1.36 -2.30 -6.82
CA GLN A 142 -1.15 -3.76 -6.86
C GLN A 142 -2.14 -4.50 -7.76
N TYR A 143 -2.88 -3.83 -8.65
CA TYR A 143 -3.89 -4.53 -9.45
C TYR A 143 -3.28 -5.37 -10.58
N ILE A 144 -2.23 -4.85 -11.24
CA ILE A 144 -1.58 -5.49 -12.40
C ILE A 144 -0.31 -6.22 -11.95
N ASN A 145 -0.10 -7.43 -12.48
CA ASN A 145 1.11 -8.24 -12.31
C ASN A 145 1.58 -8.29 -10.84
N ASN A 146 0.66 -8.60 -9.94
CA ASN A 146 0.88 -8.51 -8.50
C ASN A 146 1.48 -9.78 -7.90
N SER A 147 1.54 -10.87 -8.66
CA SER A 147 2.20 -12.09 -8.21
C SER A 147 2.60 -13.02 -9.34
N PHE A 148 3.55 -13.91 -9.03
CA PHE A 148 3.88 -15.07 -9.85
C PHE A 148 4.50 -16.17 -8.99
N ILE A 149 4.50 -17.40 -9.50
CA ILE A 149 5.18 -18.54 -8.87
C ILE A 149 6.42 -18.89 -9.69
N LYS A 150 7.52 -19.15 -9.00
CA LYS A 150 8.73 -19.75 -9.58
C LYS A 150 9.23 -20.86 -8.67
N SER A 151 9.19 -22.10 -9.17
CA SER A 151 9.47 -23.30 -8.37
C SER A 151 8.53 -23.38 -7.15
N ASN A 152 9.06 -23.48 -5.94
CA ASN A 152 8.28 -23.52 -4.71
C ASN A 152 8.13 -22.14 -4.04
N LYS A 153 8.27 -21.04 -4.80
CA LYS A 153 8.20 -19.68 -4.26
C LYS A 153 7.10 -18.89 -4.93
N LEU A 154 6.24 -18.29 -4.11
CA LEU A 154 5.30 -17.25 -4.50
C LEU A 154 5.95 -15.89 -4.27
N TYR A 155 6.00 -15.09 -5.31
CA TYR A 155 6.43 -13.69 -5.27
C TYR A 155 5.20 -12.82 -5.33
N ILE A 156 5.06 -11.89 -4.38
CA ILE A 156 3.96 -10.93 -4.30
C ILE A 156 4.53 -9.53 -4.36
N ARG A 157 3.84 -8.65 -5.07
CA ARG A 157 4.12 -7.22 -5.16
C ARG A 157 2.89 -6.42 -4.72
N SER A 158 3.10 -5.50 -3.78
CA SER A 158 2.13 -4.47 -3.42
C SER A 158 2.77 -3.11 -3.64
N GLY A 159 2.56 -2.52 -4.83
CA GLY A 159 3.23 -1.28 -5.20
C GLY A 159 4.76 -1.46 -5.25
N LEU A 160 5.48 -0.77 -4.35
CA LEU A 160 6.94 -0.90 -4.16
C LEU A 160 7.35 -2.09 -3.28
N ALA A 161 6.44 -2.58 -2.43
CA ALA A 161 6.70 -3.66 -1.51
C ALA A 161 6.72 -5.01 -2.22
N GLU A 162 7.64 -5.87 -1.79
CA GLU A 162 7.84 -7.21 -2.35
C GLU A 162 7.92 -8.24 -1.21
N SER A 163 7.17 -9.33 -1.35
CA SER A 163 7.19 -10.46 -0.41
C SER A 163 7.53 -11.75 -1.13
N GLU A 164 8.43 -12.54 -0.54
CA GLU A 164 8.77 -13.89 -0.99
C GLU A 164 8.21 -14.90 0.00
N ILE A 165 7.37 -15.82 -0.49
CA ILE A 165 6.71 -16.84 0.31
C ILE A 165 7.13 -18.23 -0.20
N GLU A 166 7.66 -19.06 0.68
CA GLU A 166 7.92 -20.46 0.40
C GLU A 166 6.64 -21.28 0.50
N LEU A 167 6.41 -22.08 -0.53
CA LEU A 167 5.31 -23.01 -0.67
C LEU A 167 5.79 -24.42 -0.34
N SER A 168 5.01 -25.13 0.45
CA SER A 168 5.18 -26.56 0.68
C SER A 168 3.84 -27.26 0.59
N PHE A 169 3.84 -28.51 0.13
CA PHE A 169 2.63 -29.33 0.06
C PHE A 169 2.76 -30.48 1.04
N ASP A 170 1.83 -30.55 1.98
CA ASP A 170 1.80 -31.58 3.01
C ASP A 170 0.36 -31.94 3.37
N ASN A 171 0.06 -33.24 3.45
CA ASN A 171 -1.26 -33.77 3.78
C ASN A 171 -2.41 -33.16 2.96
N GLY A 172 -2.22 -33.01 1.64
CA GLY A 172 -3.24 -32.49 0.74
C GLY A 172 -3.44 -30.97 0.80
N LYS A 173 -2.56 -30.23 1.49
CA LYS A 173 -2.68 -28.77 1.67
C LYS A 173 -1.39 -28.06 1.30
N VAL A 174 -1.52 -26.95 0.59
CA VAL A 174 -0.44 -25.99 0.40
C VAL A 174 -0.28 -25.16 1.67
N LYS A 175 0.93 -25.14 2.21
CA LYS A 175 1.36 -24.29 3.33
C LYS A 175 2.23 -23.16 2.79
N LYS A 176 2.06 -21.98 3.36
CA LYS A 176 2.77 -20.74 3.03
C LYS A 176 3.68 -20.37 4.20
N LYS A 177 4.93 -20.00 3.93
CA LYS A 177 5.87 -19.47 4.92
C LYS A 177 6.55 -18.23 4.37
N LEU A 178 6.48 -17.10 5.09
CA LEU A 178 7.18 -15.89 4.67
C LEU A 178 8.69 -16.10 4.75
N ILE A 179 9.40 -15.78 3.68
CA ILE A 179 10.87 -15.82 3.61
C ILE A 179 11.44 -14.42 3.76
N SER A 180 10.87 -13.45 3.05
CA SER A 180 11.27 -12.06 3.12
C SER A 180 10.13 -11.13 2.76
N GLU A 181 10.19 -9.93 3.32
CA GLU A 181 9.31 -8.80 3.02
C GLU A 181 10.19 -7.54 3.04
N LYS A 182 10.08 -6.69 2.02
CA LYS A 182 10.88 -5.48 1.87
C LYS A 182 10.13 -4.40 1.11
N GLY A 183 10.49 -3.14 1.34
CA GLY A 183 9.92 -1.97 0.65
C GLY A 183 8.53 -1.58 1.14
N VAL A 184 8.09 -2.12 2.27
CA VAL A 184 6.79 -1.78 2.89
C VAL A 184 6.78 -0.33 3.33
N GLY A 185 7.84 0.14 3.98
CA GLY A 185 7.91 1.53 4.41
C GLY A 185 7.92 2.52 3.24
N ALA A 186 8.59 2.17 2.13
CA ALA A 186 8.58 2.99 0.92
C ALA A 186 7.18 3.03 0.29
N GLU A 187 6.48 1.89 0.21
CA GLU A 187 5.11 1.84 -0.29
C GLU A 187 4.16 2.67 0.59
N GLU A 188 4.20 2.50 1.91
CA GLU A 188 3.34 3.22 2.87
C GLU A 188 3.58 4.73 2.87
N GLY A 189 4.85 5.14 2.82
CA GLY A 189 5.22 6.54 2.72
C GLY A 189 4.72 7.19 1.42
N THR A 190 4.92 6.50 0.29
CA THR A 190 4.48 7.00 -1.02
C THR A 190 2.96 6.96 -1.18
N ASN A 191 2.28 5.97 -0.61
CA ASN A 191 0.83 5.91 -0.56
C ASN A 191 0.23 7.02 0.30
N THR A 192 0.84 7.33 1.44
CA THR A 192 0.46 8.48 2.28
C THR A 192 0.70 9.81 1.57
N TYR A 193 1.78 9.93 0.78
CA TYR A 193 2.02 11.11 -0.06
C TYR A 193 0.89 11.31 -1.09
N ASP A 194 0.51 10.24 -1.79
CA ASP A 194 -0.60 10.27 -2.76
C ASP A 194 -1.94 10.61 -2.10
N GLU A 195 -2.23 10.01 -0.95
CA GLU A 195 -3.43 10.28 -0.15
C GLU A 195 -3.57 11.78 0.11
N ILE A 196 -2.48 12.43 0.56
CA ILE A 196 -2.48 13.87 0.83
C ILE A 196 -2.78 14.67 -0.43
N LYS A 197 -2.17 14.33 -1.57
CA LYS A 197 -2.36 15.08 -2.83
C LYS A 197 -3.80 14.94 -3.34
N ILE A 198 -4.36 13.73 -3.28
CA ILE A 198 -5.75 13.46 -3.68
C ILE A 198 -6.73 14.17 -2.72
N MET A 199 -6.53 14.06 -1.40
CA MET A 199 -7.34 14.76 -0.41
C MET A 199 -7.35 16.27 -0.63
N ARG A 200 -6.18 16.87 -0.90
CA ARG A 200 -6.04 18.32 -1.15
C ARG A 200 -6.69 18.79 -2.44
N SER A 201 -6.76 17.93 -3.44
CA SER A 201 -7.37 18.29 -4.72
C SER A 201 -8.91 18.26 -4.68
N ILE A 202 -9.51 17.41 -3.83
CA ILE A 202 -10.96 17.13 -3.87
C ILE A 202 -11.72 17.55 -2.60
N PHE A 203 -11.13 17.41 -1.42
CA PHE A 203 -11.86 17.52 -0.14
C PHE A 203 -11.42 18.71 0.71
N ASP A 204 -10.12 18.81 1.01
CA ASP A 204 -9.58 19.86 1.87
C ASP A 204 -8.16 20.22 1.46
N LYS A 205 -7.98 21.45 0.93
CA LYS A 205 -6.69 21.97 0.45
C LYS A 205 -5.62 22.02 1.54
N GLU A 206 -6.01 22.10 2.80
CA GLU A 206 -5.09 22.17 3.94
C GLU A 206 -4.85 20.81 4.60
N TYR A 207 -5.41 19.72 4.04
CA TYR A 207 -5.31 18.38 4.60
C TYR A 207 -3.86 17.97 4.89
N LYS A 208 -3.65 17.32 6.03
CA LYS A 208 -2.39 16.70 6.43
C LYS A 208 -2.69 15.31 6.99
N SER A 209 -1.90 14.32 6.60
CA SER A 209 -1.97 13.02 7.27
C SER A 209 -1.38 13.12 8.68
N GLY A 210 -2.02 12.44 9.62
CA GLY A 210 -1.53 12.28 11.00
C GLY A 210 -0.83 10.94 11.24
N THR A 211 -0.70 10.10 10.22
CA THR A 211 -0.10 8.77 10.29
C THR A 211 1.20 8.72 9.48
N TYR A 212 2.06 7.74 9.79
CA TYR A 212 3.25 7.40 9.00
C TYR A 212 4.19 8.59 8.72
N ALA A 213 4.38 9.47 9.72
CA ALA A 213 5.11 10.71 9.53
C ALA A 213 6.58 10.50 9.14
N GLY A 214 7.22 9.44 9.66
CA GLY A 214 8.61 9.10 9.34
C GLY A 214 8.77 8.69 7.88
N VAL A 215 8.01 7.70 7.44
CA VAL A 215 8.07 7.25 6.04
C VAL A 215 7.50 8.25 5.04
N LEU A 216 6.52 9.08 5.44
CA LEU A 216 6.06 10.21 4.63
C LEU A 216 7.18 11.22 4.38
N CYS A 217 8.04 11.49 5.38
CA CYS A 217 9.21 12.34 5.17
C CYS A 217 10.12 11.77 4.07
N CYS A 218 10.39 10.47 4.12
CA CYS A 218 11.19 9.78 3.10
C CYS A 218 10.55 9.86 1.71
N ALA A 219 9.23 9.64 1.62
CA ALA A 219 8.50 9.73 0.35
C ALA A 219 8.57 11.14 -0.26
N ASN A 220 8.42 12.20 0.53
CA ASN A 220 8.59 13.57 0.04
C ASN A 220 10.00 13.78 -0.54
N MET A 221 11.03 13.18 0.04
CA MET A 221 12.39 13.28 -0.52
C MET A 221 12.52 12.55 -1.86
N LEU A 222 11.97 11.34 -1.97
CA LEU A 222 12.02 10.58 -3.22
C LEU A 222 11.23 11.29 -4.34
N TYR A 223 10.03 11.77 -4.04
CA TYR A 223 9.18 12.47 -4.99
C TYR A 223 9.67 13.88 -5.32
N ASP A 224 9.79 14.75 -4.32
CA ASP A 224 9.94 16.19 -4.54
C ASP A 224 11.42 16.60 -4.67
N ASN A 225 12.33 15.90 -3.99
CA ASN A 225 13.76 16.23 -4.06
C ASN A 225 14.45 15.45 -5.18
N LEU A 226 14.32 14.12 -5.21
CA LEU A 226 14.99 13.31 -6.22
C LEU A 226 14.22 13.27 -7.56
N LEU A 227 12.99 13.81 -7.60
CA LEU A 227 12.16 13.89 -8.81
C LEU A 227 11.85 12.52 -9.42
N LEU A 228 11.79 11.47 -8.60
CA LEU A 228 11.55 10.08 -9.02
C LEU A 228 10.06 9.74 -9.15
N GLU A 229 9.18 10.74 -9.24
CA GLU A 229 7.73 10.54 -9.21
C GLU A 229 7.23 9.57 -10.28
N LYS A 230 7.72 9.77 -11.51
CA LYS A 230 7.32 8.93 -12.64
C LYS A 230 7.82 7.50 -12.45
N ASP A 231 9.09 7.31 -12.11
CA ASP A 231 9.72 5.99 -11.99
C ASP A 231 9.12 5.18 -10.83
N ILE A 232 8.81 5.85 -9.71
CA ILE A 232 8.10 5.27 -8.58
C ILE A 232 6.70 4.83 -9.00
N ARG A 233 5.94 5.68 -9.69
CA ARG A 233 4.57 5.34 -10.13
C ARG A 233 4.55 4.20 -11.14
N ASP A 234 5.44 4.22 -12.12
CA ASP A 234 5.52 3.14 -13.10
C ASP A 234 5.91 1.82 -12.43
N THR A 235 6.82 1.86 -11.45
CA THR A 235 7.11 0.69 -10.61
C THR A 235 5.89 0.24 -9.82
N GLN A 236 5.19 1.17 -9.16
CA GLN A 236 4.03 0.87 -8.34
C GLN A 236 2.88 0.28 -9.14
N PHE A 237 2.67 0.66 -10.41
CA PHE A 237 1.56 0.12 -11.21
C PHE A 237 1.94 -1.09 -12.06
N TYR A 238 3.18 -1.17 -12.54
CA TYR A 238 3.60 -2.17 -13.53
C TYR A 238 4.67 -3.14 -13.05
N GLY A 239 5.25 -2.92 -11.86
CA GLY A 239 6.25 -3.79 -11.26
C GLY A 239 7.66 -3.67 -11.84
N ASN A 240 7.95 -2.60 -12.60
CA ASN A 240 9.28 -2.40 -13.19
C ASN A 240 10.25 -1.71 -12.22
N LYS A 241 10.63 -2.40 -11.14
CA LYS A 241 11.52 -1.86 -10.10
C LYS A 241 12.94 -1.59 -10.59
N ILE A 242 13.38 -2.25 -11.67
CA ILE A 242 14.72 -2.10 -12.25
C ILE A 242 14.94 -0.67 -12.76
N GLU A 243 13.96 -0.09 -13.44
CA GLU A 243 14.05 1.28 -13.96
C GLU A 243 14.15 2.30 -12.84
N PHE A 244 13.33 2.15 -11.79
CA PHE A 244 13.39 3.01 -10.62
C PHE A 244 14.72 2.90 -9.86
N ILE A 245 15.21 1.69 -9.60
CA ILE A 245 16.52 1.50 -8.97
C ILE A 245 17.63 2.12 -9.83
N SER A 246 17.58 1.94 -11.16
CA SER A 246 18.58 2.52 -12.06
C SER A 246 18.55 4.05 -12.03
N ALA A 247 17.36 4.66 -12.05
CA ALA A 247 17.20 6.11 -11.94
C ALA A 247 17.72 6.63 -10.59
N TYR A 248 17.42 5.93 -9.49
CA TYR A 248 17.93 6.28 -8.17
C TYR A 248 19.47 6.18 -8.11
N ASP A 249 20.04 5.07 -8.56
CA ASP A 249 21.47 4.80 -8.50
C ASP A 249 22.28 5.76 -9.40
N GLU A 250 21.71 6.23 -10.51
CA GLU A 250 22.31 7.27 -11.35
C GLU A 250 22.43 8.60 -10.61
N ILE A 251 21.37 9.00 -9.90
CA ILE A 251 21.35 10.24 -9.10
C ILE A 251 22.32 10.13 -7.90
N CYS A 252 22.32 8.97 -7.24
CA CYS A 252 23.01 8.74 -5.97
C CYS A 252 24.39 8.08 -6.11
N GLU A 253 25.03 8.21 -7.29
CA GLU A 253 26.40 7.73 -7.56
C GLU A 253 26.63 6.24 -7.19
N SER A 254 25.69 5.37 -7.56
CA SER A 254 25.69 3.92 -7.31
C SER A 254 25.60 3.51 -5.83
N GLN A 255 25.06 4.38 -4.96
CA GLN A 255 24.56 3.94 -3.67
C GLN A 255 23.29 3.11 -3.88
N SER A 256 23.40 1.80 -3.70
CA SER A 256 22.28 0.87 -3.87
C SER A 256 21.02 1.32 -3.12
N TYR A 257 19.94 1.54 -3.88
CA TYR A 257 18.60 1.81 -3.36
C TYR A 257 18.17 0.82 -2.27
N GLU A 258 18.57 -0.44 -2.35
CA GLU A 258 18.24 -1.49 -1.37
C GLU A 258 18.66 -1.12 0.06
N LYS A 259 19.77 -0.38 0.22
CA LYS A 259 20.22 0.10 1.54
C LYS A 259 19.29 1.18 2.09
N VAL A 260 18.79 2.05 1.22
CA VAL A 260 17.83 3.09 1.58
C VAL A 260 16.46 2.48 1.85
N GLU A 261 16.01 1.56 1.01
CA GLU A 261 14.77 0.79 1.21
C GLU A 261 14.74 0.15 2.59
N LYS A 262 15.81 -0.55 2.98
CA LYS A 262 15.90 -1.16 4.31
C LYS A 262 15.80 -0.13 5.45
N LYS A 263 16.47 1.02 5.33
CA LYS A 263 16.37 2.08 6.35
C LYS A 263 14.96 2.65 6.44
N ILE A 264 14.25 2.76 5.31
CA ILE A 264 12.85 3.21 5.29
C ILE A 264 11.94 2.17 5.96
N ASP A 265 12.15 0.87 5.73
CA ASP A 265 11.42 -0.19 6.43
C ASP A 265 11.67 -0.16 7.95
N GLU A 266 12.90 0.09 8.40
CA GLU A 266 13.20 0.29 9.83
C GLU A 266 12.47 1.52 10.42
N ILE A 267 12.31 2.59 9.64
CA ILE A 267 11.52 3.76 10.06
C ILE A 267 10.03 3.41 10.13
N TYR A 268 9.52 2.60 9.21
CA TYR A 268 8.13 2.14 9.21
C TYR A 268 7.78 1.31 10.45
N GLU A 269 8.67 0.39 10.85
CA GLU A 269 8.50 -0.37 12.09
C GLU A 269 8.36 0.55 13.31
N LEU A 270 9.11 1.65 13.35
CA LEU A 270 9.00 2.65 14.40
C LEU A 270 7.70 3.47 14.29
N ASP A 271 7.21 3.79 13.09
CA ASP A 271 5.90 4.42 12.89
C ASP A 271 4.76 3.51 13.41
N LEU A 272 4.81 2.19 13.15
CA LEU A 272 3.87 1.22 13.70
C LEU A 272 3.95 1.11 15.23
N LEU A 273 5.17 1.16 15.78
CA LEU A 273 5.40 1.18 17.22
C LEU A 273 4.84 2.44 17.86
N ALA A 274 5.06 3.61 17.24
CA ALA A 274 4.52 4.89 17.71
C ALA A 274 2.98 4.84 17.76
N PHE A 275 2.35 4.31 16.71
CA PHE A 275 0.90 4.14 16.68
C PHE A 275 0.40 3.24 17.81
N SER A 276 1.15 2.17 18.15
CA SER A 276 0.82 1.31 19.29
C SER A 276 0.90 1.99 20.66
N GLN A 277 1.66 3.08 20.75
CA GLN A 277 1.97 3.79 21.99
C GLN A 277 1.21 5.11 22.11
N ILE A 278 0.20 5.37 21.29
CA ILE A 278 -0.50 6.67 21.23
C ILE A 278 -1.07 7.15 22.58
N PHE A 279 -1.37 6.22 23.49
CA PHE A 279 -1.87 6.51 24.84
C PHE A 279 -0.78 6.61 25.93
N ASP A 280 0.47 6.28 25.61
CA ASP A 280 1.64 6.33 26.50
C ASP A 280 2.60 7.43 26.01
N LYS A 281 2.42 8.65 26.53
CA LYS A 281 3.11 9.85 26.04
C LYS A 281 4.63 9.78 26.11
N GLU A 282 5.18 9.15 27.15
CA GLU A 282 6.64 9.05 27.31
C GLU A 282 7.21 8.09 26.28
N LYS A 283 6.64 6.88 26.12
CA LYS A 283 7.07 5.94 25.08
C LYS A 283 6.89 6.49 23.68
N LEU A 284 5.77 7.17 23.41
CA LEU A 284 5.53 7.81 22.12
C LEU A 284 6.64 8.83 21.79
N LYS A 285 7.05 9.64 22.78
CA LYS A 285 8.14 10.61 22.63
C LYS A 285 9.50 9.93 22.40
N GLU A 286 9.78 8.84 23.11
CA GLU A 286 10.99 8.02 22.90
C GLU A 286 11.02 7.47 21.47
N THR A 287 9.92 6.87 21.00
CA THR A 287 9.82 6.33 19.65
C THR A 287 9.97 7.42 18.57
N HIS A 288 9.35 8.59 18.75
CA HIS A 288 9.58 9.73 17.84
C HIS A 288 11.03 10.20 17.84
N THR A 289 11.74 10.12 18.97
CA THR A 289 13.17 10.46 19.03
C THR A 289 13.99 9.48 18.18
N LEU A 290 13.69 8.18 18.25
CA LEU A 290 14.34 7.16 17.43
C LEU A 290 14.05 7.36 15.93
N ILE A 291 12.81 7.69 15.56
CA ILE A 291 12.45 8.03 14.17
C ILE A 291 13.30 9.20 13.69
N ASN A 292 13.39 10.28 14.46
CA ASN A 292 14.18 11.45 14.08
C ASN A 292 15.67 11.12 13.94
N MET A 293 16.25 10.29 14.81
CA MET A 293 17.64 9.85 14.68
C MET A 293 17.87 9.08 13.37
N LYS A 294 16.97 8.17 13.00
CA LYS A 294 17.04 7.42 11.72
C LYS A 294 16.89 8.34 10.51
N LEU A 295 16.00 9.32 10.59
CA LEU A 295 15.84 10.34 9.57
C LEU A 295 17.10 11.22 9.45
N ASP A 296 17.74 11.61 10.55
CA ASP A 296 18.97 12.41 10.54
C ASP A 296 20.15 11.67 9.90
N GLU A 297 20.14 10.34 9.89
CA GLU A 297 21.11 9.51 9.16
C GLU A 297 20.80 9.44 7.65
N LEU A 298 19.53 9.40 7.26
CA LEU A 298 19.08 9.17 5.88
C LEU A 298 18.90 10.46 5.08
N ILE A 299 18.35 11.51 5.67
CA ILE A 299 18.01 12.78 5.00
C ILE A 299 19.26 13.46 4.42
N PRO A 300 20.40 13.58 5.12
CA PRO A 300 21.58 14.22 4.54
C PRO A 300 22.12 13.47 3.32
N GLU A 301 22.04 12.13 3.32
CA GLU A 301 22.42 11.27 2.20
C GLU A 301 21.59 11.61 0.97
N LEU A 302 20.26 11.69 1.11
CA LEU A 302 19.34 12.01 0.02
C LEU A 302 19.41 13.48 -0.43
N LYS A 303 19.62 14.43 0.50
CA LYS A 303 19.69 15.88 0.18
C LYS A 303 20.92 16.26 -0.64
N LYS A 304 22.05 15.58 -0.45
CA LYS A 304 23.30 15.84 -1.20
C LYS A 304 23.09 15.86 -2.72
N TYR A 305 22.13 15.09 -3.21
CA TYR A 305 21.87 14.93 -4.63
C TYR A 305 20.80 15.90 -5.18
N TYR A 306 19.95 16.46 -4.30
CA TYR A 306 19.00 17.52 -4.67
C TYR A 306 19.70 18.76 -5.22
N ASP A 307 20.74 19.21 -4.51
CA ASP A 307 21.50 20.41 -4.90
C ASP A 307 22.19 20.23 -6.26
N LYS A 308 22.55 18.99 -6.62
CA LYS A 308 23.12 18.69 -7.95
C LYS A 308 22.07 18.79 -9.06
N ILE A 309 20.87 18.25 -8.85
CA ILE A 309 19.77 18.30 -9.84
C ILE A 309 19.36 19.74 -10.15
N GLN A 310 19.43 20.65 -9.17
CA GLN A 310 19.13 22.07 -9.39
C GLN A 310 20.19 22.82 -10.21
N ILE A 311 21.44 22.33 -10.25
CA ILE A 311 22.54 22.96 -10.99
C ILE A 311 22.52 22.55 -12.48
N THR A 312 21.93 21.40 -12.80
CA THR A 312 21.83 20.86 -14.17
C THR A 312 20.55 21.26 -14.92
N LYS A 313 19.64 22.01 -14.30
CA LYS A 313 18.44 22.60 -14.93
C LYS A 313 18.64 24.08 -15.21
#